data_AF-A0A1G1BFA9-F1
#
_entry.id   AF-A0A1G1BFA9-F1
#
_cell.length_a   1.000
_cell.length_b   1.000
_cell.length_c   1.000
_cell.angle_alpha   90.00
_cell.angle_beta   90.00
_cell.angle_gamma   90.00
#
_symmetry.space_group_name_H-M   'P 1'
#
loop_
_entity.id
_entity.type
_entity.pdbx_description
1 polymer ?
#
loop_
_entity_poly.entity_id
_entity_poly.type
_entity_poly.pdbx_seq_one_letter_code
_entity_poly.pdbx_strand_id
1 'polypeptide(L)'
;MRFRNAFALLVLLITAIACSTLTLKPAEYAWPIENALKVDVKGNVIEQRYSFTLNVKPLFFEEFQDSTNYIGKEVRIIRDKAGYYFITAKEFKNVYVFKSIESGMQLENKILISEQRGLTAPAFNQKSPNIELLDNPNKYLLNFKGLMR
;
A
#
# COMPACT_ATOMS: atom_id res chain seq x y z
N MET A 1 -23.00 -49.82 -0.37
CA MET A 1 -21.78 -49.04 -0.73
C MET A 1 -22.05 -47.55 -0.99
N ARG A 2 -23.22 -47.13 -1.52
CA ARG A 2 -23.51 -45.71 -1.85
C ARG A 2 -23.65 -44.76 -0.64
N PHE A 3 -24.17 -45.24 0.49
CA PHE A 3 -24.35 -44.42 1.71
C PHE A 3 -23.04 -44.08 2.45
N ARG A 4 -22.04 -44.97 2.38
CA ARG A 4 -20.74 -44.77 3.05
C ARG A 4 -19.93 -43.64 2.39
N ASN A 5 -20.02 -43.53 1.07
CA ASN A 5 -19.37 -42.47 0.31
C ASN A 5 -20.06 -41.11 0.51
N ALA A 6 -21.40 -41.09 0.61
CA ALA A 6 -22.16 -39.87 0.93
C ALA A 6 -21.88 -39.35 2.35
N PHE A 7 -21.75 -40.24 3.34
CA PHE A 7 -21.40 -39.85 4.71
C PHE A 7 -19.98 -39.30 4.82
N ALA A 8 -19.01 -39.91 4.14
CA ALA A 8 -17.64 -39.40 4.05
C ALA A 8 -17.57 -38.01 3.37
N LEU A 9 -18.37 -37.78 2.31
CA LEU A 9 -18.44 -36.49 1.63
C LEU A 9 -19.05 -35.40 2.53
N LEU A 10 -20.06 -35.76 3.33
CA LEU A 10 -20.70 -34.85 4.27
C LEU A 10 -19.75 -34.46 5.41
N VAL A 11 -19.01 -35.42 5.98
CA VAL A 11 -18.01 -35.15 7.02
C VAL A 11 -16.88 -34.26 6.50
N LEU A 12 -16.45 -34.45 5.24
CA LEU A 12 -15.43 -33.60 4.59
C LEU A 12 -15.94 -32.16 4.38
N LEU A 13 -17.22 -31.97 4.03
CA LEU A 13 -17.82 -30.65 3.90
C LEU A 13 -17.91 -29.91 5.25
N ILE A 14 -18.16 -30.61 6.35
CA ILE A 14 -18.32 -29.99 7.68
C ILE A 14 -16.97 -29.51 8.23
N THR A 15 -15.87 -30.20 7.92
CA THR A 15 -14.51 -29.78 8.34
C THR A 15 -13.99 -28.53 7.63
N ALA A 16 -14.61 -28.12 6.52
CA ALA A 16 -14.16 -26.97 5.73
C ALA A 16 -14.72 -25.62 6.22
N ILE A 17 -15.65 -25.59 7.18
CA ILE A 17 -16.48 -24.39 7.45
C ILE A 17 -16.07 -23.62 8.72
N ALA A 18 -15.15 -24.12 9.56
CA ALA A 18 -14.91 -23.54 10.89
C ALA A 18 -13.49 -23.03 11.11
N CYS A 19 -13.11 -21.94 10.43
CA CYS A 19 -12.08 -21.03 10.92
C CYS A 19 -12.66 -19.60 10.94
N SER A 20 -13.72 -19.40 11.73
CA SER A 20 -14.26 -18.06 11.98
C SER A 20 -13.42 -17.40 13.07
N THR A 21 -12.45 -16.59 12.68
CA THR A 21 -11.68 -15.78 13.61
C THR A 21 -12.54 -14.61 14.11
N LEU A 22 -12.53 -14.38 15.43
CA LEU A 22 -13.12 -13.18 16.02
C LEU A 22 -12.57 -11.93 15.30
N THR A 23 -13.48 -11.10 14.79
CA THR A 23 -13.13 -9.94 13.95
C THR A 23 -13.80 -8.69 14.50
N LEU A 24 -13.03 -7.62 14.73
CA LEU A 24 -13.54 -6.31 15.14
C LEU A 24 -13.72 -5.41 13.91
N LYS A 25 -14.94 -4.92 13.67
CA LYS A 25 -15.29 -4.01 12.57
C LYS A 25 -16.34 -2.98 13.03
N PRO A 26 -16.31 -1.72 12.53
CA PRO A 26 -15.30 -1.19 11.63
C PRO A 26 -14.02 -0.78 12.38
N ALA A 27 -12.88 -0.98 11.75
CA ALA A 27 -11.64 -0.34 12.17
C ALA A 27 -11.39 0.87 11.27
N GLU A 28 -10.85 1.94 11.84
CA GLU A 28 -10.44 3.13 11.08
C GLU A 28 -8.92 3.29 11.22
N TYR A 29 -8.21 3.09 10.11
CA TYR A 29 -6.75 3.10 10.04
C TYR A 29 -6.19 4.36 9.36
N ALA A 30 -7.06 5.24 8.87
CA ALA A 30 -6.65 6.40 8.08
C ALA A 30 -5.70 7.31 8.86
N TRP A 31 -4.64 7.75 8.19
CA TRP A 31 -3.77 8.81 8.73
C TRP A 31 -4.30 10.18 8.33
N PRO A 32 -4.51 11.11 9.27
CA PRO A 32 -5.08 12.42 8.96
C PRO A 32 -4.21 13.26 8.01
N ILE A 33 -2.90 13.07 8.02
CA ILE A 33 -1.93 13.84 7.23
C ILE A 33 -0.91 12.86 6.63
N GLU A 34 -0.45 13.13 5.42
CA GLU A 34 0.69 12.42 4.85
C GLU A 34 1.98 12.67 5.62
N ASN A 35 2.94 11.76 5.47
CA ASN A 35 4.31 12.01 5.93
C ASN A 35 5.28 12.01 4.75
N ALA A 36 6.15 13.01 4.77
CA ALA A 36 7.27 13.16 3.85
C ALA A 36 8.55 12.76 4.60
N LEU A 37 9.09 11.59 4.25
CA LEU A 37 10.15 10.92 5.00
C LEU A 37 11.45 10.90 4.21
N LYS A 38 12.52 11.42 4.80
CA LYS A 38 13.87 11.35 4.22
C LYS A 38 14.40 9.93 4.26
N VAL A 39 14.97 9.47 3.15
CA VAL A 39 15.61 8.17 3.07
C VAL A 39 17.04 8.27 3.61
N ASP A 40 17.40 7.41 4.55
CA ASP A 40 18.75 7.34 5.11
C ASP A 40 19.75 6.66 4.15
N VAL A 41 21.03 6.66 4.52
CA VAL A 41 22.10 6.06 3.71
C VAL A 41 21.96 4.55 3.50
N LYS A 42 21.26 3.86 4.41
CA LYS A 42 20.97 2.42 4.34
C LYS A 42 19.71 2.13 3.51
N GLY A 43 18.98 3.16 3.09
CA GLY A 43 17.74 3.08 2.33
C GLY A 43 16.50 2.91 3.19
N ASN A 44 16.56 3.27 4.47
CA ASN A 44 15.42 3.19 5.38
C ASN A 44 14.71 4.55 5.50
N VAL A 45 13.40 4.48 5.74
CA VAL A 45 12.58 5.59 6.23
C VAL A 45 12.07 5.24 7.62
N ILE A 46 12.06 6.23 8.52
CA ILE A 46 11.55 6.09 9.89
C ILE A 46 10.31 6.95 10.01
N GLU A 47 9.17 6.31 10.26
CA GLU A 47 7.93 6.99 10.58
C GLU A 47 7.75 7.08 12.09
N GLN A 48 8.11 8.23 12.67
CA GLN A 48 8.11 8.41 14.12
C GLN A 48 6.70 8.46 14.71
N ARG A 49 5.74 9.08 14.01
CA ARG A 49 4.37 9.27 14.52
C ARG A 49 3.63 7.95 14.65
N TYR A 50 3.88 7.03 13.72
CA TYR A 50 3.23 5.72 13.65
C TYR A 50 4.17 4.56 13.98
N SER A 51 5.39 4.86 14.41
CA SER A 51 6.38 3.94 15.00
C SER A 51 6.71 2.72 14.14
N PHE A 52 7.14 2.93 12.90
CA PHE A 52 7.70 1.86 12.08
C PHE A 52 8.88 2.33 11.22
N THR A 53 9.66 1.35 10.76
CA THR A 53 10.80 1.56 9.85
C THR A 53 10.62 0.66 8.64
N LEU A 54 10.87 1.19 7.44
CA LEU A 54 10.83 0.41 6.19
C LEU A 54 12.08 0.65 5.38
N ASN A 55 12.59 -0.39 4.73
CA ASN A 55 13.59 -0.24 3.69
C ASN A 55 12.90 0.01 2.34
N VAL A 56 13.20 1.14 1.70
CA VAL A 56 12.55 1.57 0.45
C VAL A 56 13.41 1.29 -0.79
N LYS A 57 14.59 0.67 -0.66
CA LYS A 57 15.44 0.35 -1.84
C LYS A 57 14.70 -0.46 -2.91
N PRO A 58 13.90 -1.49 -2.57
CA PRO A 58 13.15 -2.24 -3.58
C PRO A 58 12.19 -1.34 -4.37
N LEU A 59 11.64 -0.31 -3.74
CA LEU A 59 10.73 0.65 -4.37
C LEU A 59 11.43 1.48 -5.45
N PHE A 60 12.62 2.02 -5.14
CA PHE A 60 13.40 2.79 -6.10
C PHE A 60 13.94 1.93 -7.24
N PHE A 61 14.34 0.69 -6.94
CA PHE A 61 14.75 -0.25 -7.98
C PHE A 61 13.57 -0.60 -8.90
N GLU A 62 12.39 -0.84 -8.35
CA GLU A 62 11.19 -1.12 -9.14
C GLU A 62 10.82 0.06 -10.07
N GLU A 63 11.01 1.29 -9.59
CA GLU A 63 10.68 2.51 -10.33
C GLU A 63 11.69 2.85 -11.43
N PHE A 64 12.99 2.71 -11.15
CA PHE A 64 14.06 3.23 -12.00
C PHE A 64 15.01 2.17 -12.55
N GLN A 65 14.88 0.92 -12.11
CA GLN A 65 15.85 -0.16 -12.36
C GLN A 65 17.27 0.20 -11.88
N ASP A 66 17.36 1.06 -10.86
CA ASP A 66 18.60 1.56 -10.27
C ASP A 66 18.54 1.44 -8.73
N SER A 67 19.49 0.69 -8.17
CA SER A 67 19.57 0.39 -6.74
C SER A 67 20.12 1.55 -5.90
N THR A 68 20.59 2.64 -6.52
CA THR A 68 21.23 3.78 -5.85
C THR A 68 20.40 5.07 -5.88
N ASN A 69 19.34 5.12 -6.69
CA ASN A 69 18.51 6.31 -6.91
C ASN A 69 17.83 6.83 -5.62
N TYR A 70 17.77 6.02 -4.56
CA TYR A 70 17.18 6.39 -3.27
C TYR A 70 17.97 7.45 -2.48
N ILE A 71 19.27 7.65 -2.77
CA ILE A 71 20.15 8.48 -1.93
C ILE A 71 19.71 9.94 -1.96
N GLY A 72 19.46 10.53 -0.79
CA GLY A 72 19.05 11.92 -0.64
C GLY A 72 17.60 12.20 -1.08
N LYS A 73 16.82 11.16 -1.39
CA LYS A 73 15.42 11.29 -1.76
C LYS A 73 14.51 11.33 -0.55
N GLU A 74 13.28 11.74 -0.81
CA GLU A 74 12.17 11.77 0.14
C GLU A 74 11.04 10.91 -0.42
N VAL A 75 10.43 10.11 0.45
CA VAL A 75 9.28 9.26 0.14
C VAL A 75 8.05 9.82 0.85
N ARG A 76 6.92 9.86 0.16
CA ARG A 76 5.63 10.29 0.68
C ARG A 76 4.77 9.09 0.95
N ILE A 77 4.20 9.03 2.16
CA ILE A 77 3.38 7.91 2.62
C ILE A 77 2.10 8.45 3.26
N ILE A 78 0.98 7.87 2.88
CA ILE A 78 -0.31 8.05 3.58
C ILE A 78 -1.01 6.70 3.72
N ARG A 79 -1.84 6.54 4.74
CA ARG A 79 -2.64 5.33 4.97
C ARG A 79 -4.13 5.63 4.83
N ASP A 80 -4.86 4.85 4.04
CA ASP A 80 -6.30 5.00 3.87
C ASP A 80 -7.10 4.35 5.02
N LYS A 81 -8.42 4.47 4.94
CA LYS A 81 -9.35 3.93 5.93
C LYS A 81 -9.36 2.40 6.03
N ALA A 82 -9.14 1.72 4.91
CA ALA A 82 -9.06 0.27 4.85
C ALA A 82 -7.72 -0.26 5.37
N GLY A 83 -6.74 0.62 5.59
CA GLY A 83 -5.43 0.30 6.14
C GLY A 83 -4.35 0.07 5.09
N TYR A 84 -4.60 0.42 3.82
CA TYR A 84 -3.61 0.40 2.75
C TYR A 84 -2.71 1.63 2.79
N TYR A 85 -1.43 1.42 2.52
CA TYR A 85 -0.41 2.46 2.43
C TYR A 85 -0.22 2.86 0.98
N PHE A 86 -0.29 4.15 0.69
CA PHE A 86 0.00 4.73 -0.61
C PHE A 86 1.36 5.40 -0.51
N ILE A 87 2.28 5.00 -1.38
CA ILE A 87 3.68 5.41 -1.35
C ILE A 87 4.09 5.95 -2.72
N THR A 88 4.71 7.13 -2.74
CA THR A 88 5.33 7.69 -3.96
C THR A 88 6.51 8.59 -3.59
N ALA A 89 7.24 9.07 -4.58
CA ALA A 89 8.29 10.07 -4.41
C ALA A 89 8.37 10.99 -5.63
N LYS A 90 9.18 12.04 -5.53
CA LYS A 90 9.53 12.84 -6.69
C LYS A 90 10.16 11.95 -7.77
N GLU A 91 9.87 12.25 -9.03
CA GLU A 91 10.27 11.53 -10.25
C GLU A 91 9.61 10.16 -10.46
N PHE A 92 8.82 9.66 -9.51
CA PHE A 92 8.07 8.42 -9.70
C PHE A 92 6.99 8.61 -10.76
N LYS A 93 6.77 7.60 -11.59
CA LYS A 93 5.64 7.45 -12.51
C LYS A 93 4.46 6.74 -11.85
N ASN A 94 4.69 6.08 -10.71
CA ASN A 94 3.70 5.24 -10.04
C ASN A 94 3.40 5.72 -8.61
N VAL A 95 2.21 5.33 -8.14
CA VAL A 95 1.89 5.22 -6.71
C VAL A 95 1.83 3.74 -6.37
N TYR A 96 2.58 3.34 -5.35
CA TYR A 96 2.62 1.96 -4.88
C TYR A 96 1.70 1.78 -3.69
N VAL A 97 0.86 0.77 -3.76
CA VAL A 97 -0.11 0.44 -2.72
C VAL A 97 0.35 -0.79 -1.98
N PHE A 98 0.47 -0.69 -0.66
CA PHE A 98 0.89 -1.79 0.20
C PHE A 98 -0.15 -2.10 1.27
N LYS A 99 -0.16 -3.35 1.74
CA LYS A 99 -0.83 -3.75 2.99
C LYS A 99 0.19 -4.24 4.01
N SER A 100 -0.11 -4.08 5.29
CA SER A 100 0.70 -4.66 6.37
C SER A 100 0.62 -6.18 6.34
N ILE A 101 1.76 -6.82 6.53
CA ILE A 101 1.90 -8.25 6.83
C ILE A 101 2.77 -8.41 8.08
N GLU A 102 2.94 -9.63 8.55
CA GLU A 102 3.85 -9.90 9.67
C GLU A 102 5.25 -9.35 9.37
N SER A 103 5.75 -8.47 10.23
CA SER A 103 7.08 -7.84 10.13
C SER A 103 7.38 -7.15 8.79
N GLY A 104 6.36 -6.69 8.06
CA GLY A 104 6.60 -6.03 6.77
C GLY A 104 5.37 -5.49 6.06
N MET A 105 5.56 -5.16 4.79
CA MET A 105 4.52 -4.71 3.87
C MET A 105 4.56 -5.52 2.58
N GLN A 106 3.40 -5.89 2.08
CA GLN A 106 3.24 -6.60 0.81
C GLN A 106 2.66 -5.65 -0.22
N LEU A 107 3.26 -5.61 -1.41
CA LEU A 107 2.73 -4.85 -2.55
C LEU A 107 1.36 -5.44 -2.93
N GLU A 108 0.34 -4.60 -2.88
CA GLU A 108 -1.02 -4.94 -3.30
C GLU A 108 -1.27 -4.47 -4.74
N ASN A 109 -0.78 -3.27 -5.09
CA ASN A 109 -1.01 -2.70 -6.41
C ASN A 109 0.07 -1.68 -6.79
N LYS A 110 0.26 -1.49 -8.09
CA LYS A 110 1.06 -0.42 -8.68
C LYS A 110 0.16 0.42 -9.57
N ILE A 111 -0.12 1.64 -9.15
CA ILE A 111 -0.98 2.57 -9.88
C ILE A 111 -0.11 3.48 -10.72
N LEU A 112 -0.07 3.24 -12.02
CA LEU A 112 0.59 4.12 -12.97
C LEU A 112 -0.14 5.47 -13.06
N ILE A 113 0.61 6.56 -12.86
CA ILE A 113 0.11 7.93 -12.98
C ILE A 113 0.45 8.53 -14.34
N SER A 114 1.68 8.33 -14.83
CA SER A 114 2.10 8.79 -16.17
C SER A 114 3.25 7.95 -16.72
N GLU A 115 3.11 7.49 -17.96
CA GLU A 115 4.16 6.75 -18.66
C GLU A 115 5.36 7.64 -19.05
N GLN A 116 5.08 8.91 -19.37
CA GLN A 116 6.04 9.80 -20.00
C GLN A 116 6.76 10.71 -19.00
N ARG A 117 6.12 11.08 -17.89
CA ARG A 117 6.64 12.07 -16.95
C ARG A 117 6.58 11.55 -15.51
N GLY A 118 7.69 11.66 -14.79
CA GLY A 118 7.70 11.46 -13.34
C GLY A 118 7.01 12.62 -12.60
N LEU A 119 6.47 12.33 -11.42
CA LEU A 119 5.84 13.30 -10.54
C LEU A 119 6.85 14.40 -10.16
N THR A 120 6.42 15.66 -10.16
CA THR A 120 7.33 16.80 -9.92
C THR A 120 7.35 17.21 -8.46
N ALA A 121 6.18 17.34 -7.86
CA ALA A 121 5.95 17.73 -6.48
C ALA A 121 4.72 17.00 -5.94
N PRO A 122 4.79 15.66 -5.81
CA PRO A 122 3.65 14.87 -5.34
C PRO A 122 3.29 15.26 -3.91
N ALA A 123 2.01 15.21 -3.55
CA ALA A 123 1.52 15.29 -2.17
C ALA A 123 0.18 14.57 -2.06
N PHE A 124 -0.05 13.87 -0.96
CA PHE A 124 -1.30 13.18 -0.67
C PHE A 124 -2.19 13.96 0.29
N ASN A 125 -3.49 13.92 0.01
CA ASN A 125 -4.55 14.35 0.91
C ASN A 125 -5.51 13.19 1.21
N GLN A 126 -6.03 13.16 2.43
CA GLN A 126 -7.19 12.32 2.73
C GLN A 126 -8.43 12.86 2.04
N LYS A 127 -9.13 12.01 1.30
CA LYS A 127 -10.41 12.33 0.67
C LYS A 127 -11.35 11.12 0.74
N SER A 128 -11.67 10.74 1.98
CA SER A 128 -12.42 9.53 2.31
C SER A 128 -13.62 9.32 1.37
N PRO A 129 -13.78 8.14 0.75
CA PRO A 129 -13.04 6.89 1.02
C PRO A 129 -11.71 6.74 0.26
N ASN A 130 -11.27 7.76 -0.47
CA ASN A 130 -10.14 7.72 -1.38
C ASN A 130 -8.95 8.55 -0.87
N ILE A 131 -7.82 8.44 -1.57
CA ILE A 131 -6.66 9.31 -1.43
C ILE A 131 -6.58 10.23 -2.64
N GLU A 132 -6.39 11.51 -2.42
CA GLU A 132 -6.12 12.46 -3.50
C GLU A 132 -4.60 12.66 -3.61
N LEU A 133 -4.03 12.38 -4.78
CA LEU A 133 -2.66 12.74 -5.13
C LEU A 133 -2.69 14.08 -5.88
N LEU A 134 -1.93 15.05 -5.39
CA LEU A 134 -1.66 16.32 -6.03
C LEU A 134 -0.27 16.26 -6.68
N ASP A 135 -0.14 16.70 -7.93
CA ASP A 135 1.13 16.95 -8.60
C ASP A 135 0.96 18.10 -9.60
N ASN A 136 1.08 19.32 -9.07
CA ASN A 136 0.63 20.57 -9.71
C ASN A 136 0.90 20.64 -11.23
N PRO A 137 -0.10 20.97 -12.07
CA PRO A 137 -1.50 21.30 -11.73
C PRO A 137 -2.43 20.08 -11.60
N ASN A 138 -1.89 18.86 -11.76
CA ASN A 138 -2.69 17.65 -11.87
C ASN A 138 -3.18 17.17 -10.50
N LYS A 139 -4.35 16.52 -10.50
CA LYS A 139 -4.91 15.85 -9.33
C LYS A 139 -5.46 14.49 -9.74
N TYR A 140 -5.23 13.50 -8.91
CA TYR A 140 -5.66 12.13 -9.15
C TYR A 140 -6.36 11.62 -7.90
N LEU A 141 -7.52 11.00 -8.09
CA LEU A 141 -8.23 10.33 -7.01
C LEU A 141 -7.92 8.84 -7.08
N LEU A 142 -7.46 8.27 -5.96
CA LEU A 142 -6.90 6.93 -5.89
C LEU A 142 -7.66 6.10 -4.85
N ASN A 143 -7.84 4.82 -5.14
CA ASN A 143 -8.09 3.80 -4.12
C ASN A 143 -7.11 2.64 -4.31
N PHE A 144 -7.18 1.63 -3.44
CA PHE A 144 -6.24 0.50 -3.51
C PHE A 144 -6.31 -0.28 -4.84
N LYS A 145 -7.41 -0.17 -5.60
CA LYS A 145 -7.58 -0.81 -6.91
C LYS A 145 -7.00 0.01 -8.06
N GLY A 146 -6.89 1.33 -7.93
CA GLY A 146 -6.36 2.17 -9.00
C GLY A 146 -6.87 3.61 -9.00
N LEU A 147 -6.76 4.24 -10.17
CA LEU A 147 -7.33 5.56 -10.47
C LEU A 147 -8.86 5.50 -10.49
N MET A 148 -9.46 6.45 -9.80
CA MET A 148 -10.91 6.68 -9.79
C MET A 148 -11.28 7.63 -10.92
N ARG A 149 -12.30 7.26 -11.71
CA ARG A 149 -12.90 8.12 -12.74
C ARG A 149 -13.82 9.16 -12.13
#